data_AF-A0A9E1KDC7-F1
#
_entry.id   AF-A0A9E1KDC7-F1
#
_cell.length_a   1.000
_cell.length_b   1.000
_cell.length_c   1.000
_cell.angle_alpha   90.00
_cell.angle_beta   90.00
_cell.angle_gamma   90.00
#
_symmetry.space_group_name_H-M   'P 1'
#
loop_
_entity.id
_entity.type
_entity.pdbx_description
1 polymer ?
#
loop_
_entity_poly.entity_id
_entity_poly.type
_entity_poly.pdbx_seq_one_letter_code
_entity_poly.pdbx_strand_id
1 'polypeptide(L)'
;MRLIIALFLFLVSQNALSHSSEEKQSSNEDYKVGRYSSISTKPSNAQMDLLAVIIEIKFPIAVNTVGSALELMLINSGYHLADPGSVDPNLSILLNSTLPNIHRSLGPISLRNALKTLSGASWDLIIDPVHRLISFELIKDYRFSFEHEEAAND
;
A
#
# COMPACT_ATOMS: atom_id res chain seq x y z
N MET A 1 -29.06 -1.43 -63.62
CA MET A 1 -28.83 -2.89 -63.58
C MET A 1 -28.16 -3.17 -62.24
N ARG A 2 -28.79 -3.75 -61.20
CA ARG A 2 -30.04 -4.54 -61.05
C ARG A 2 -30.79 -4.10 -59.76
N LEU A 3 -32.13 -4.11 -59.74
CA LEU A 3 -33.03 -4.91 -58.86
C LEU A 3 -32.71 -4.86 -57.34
N ILE A 4 -33.66 -4.66 -56.40
CA ILE A 4 -35.14 -4.68 -56.51
C ILE A 4 -35.86 -3.76 -55.48
N ILE A 5 -37.20 -3.83 -55.47
CA ILE A 5 -38.23 -3.07 -54.73
C ILE A 5 -38.66 -3.79 -53.44
N ALA A 6 -38.94 -3.05 -52.35
CA ALA A 6 -39.98 -3.43 -51.37
C ALA A 6 -40.50 -2.20 -50.60
N LEU A 7 -41.70 -1.74 -50.97
CA LEU A 7 -42.47 -0.75 -50.23
C LEU A 7 -43.17 -1.43 -49.05
N PHE A 8 -42.88 -1.03 -47.80
CA PHE A 8 -43.70 -1.38 -46.64
C PHE A 8 -43.94 -0.14 -45.77
N LEU A 9 -45.01 0.57 -46.10
CA LEU A 9 -45.60 1.60 -45.26
C LEU A 9 -46.63 0.92 -44.34
N PHE A 10 -46.36 0.85 -43.04
CA PHE A 10 -47.43 0.90 -42.05
C PHE A 10 -46.92 1.49 -40.72
N LEU A 11 -47.75 2.35 -40.14
CA LEU A 11 -47.52 3.00 -38.85
C LEU A 11 -47.49 1.95 -37.72
N VAL A 12 -46.84 2.27 -36.58
CA VAL A 12 -47.55 2.50 -35.31
C VAL A 12 -46.60 2.87 -34.16
N SER A 13 -47.13 3.71 -33.26
CA SER A 13 -46.68 4.06 -31.91
C SER A 13 -45.36 4.82 -31.73
N GLN A 14 -45.52 6.01 -31.19
CA GLN A 14 -44.52 6.61 -30.31
C GLN A 14 -44.30 5.70 -29.09
N ASN A 15 -43.09 5.74 -28.54
CA ASN A 15 -42.93 5.95 -27.10
C ASN A 15 -41.60 6.66 -26.87
N ALA A 16 -41.67 7.84 -26.25
CA ALA A 16 -40.50 8.56 -25.82
C ALA A 16 -39.84 7.78 -24.68
N LEU A 17 -38.74 7.07 -24.98
CA LEU A 17 -37.88 6.58 -23.92
C LEU A 17 -36.97 7.74 -23.51
N SER A 18 -37.43 8.48 -22.50
CA SER A 18 -36.66 9.51 -21.82
C SER A 18 -35.28 8.95 -21.47
N HIS A 19 -34.21 9.62 -21.89
CA HIS A 19 -32.90 9.43 -21.28
C HIS A 19 -32.99 9.93 -19.83
N SER A 20 -33.44 9.07 -18.93
CA SER A 20 -33.21 9.26 -17.51
C SER A 20 -31.70 9.23 -17.30
N SER A 21 -31.15 10.39 -16.93
CA SER A 21 -29.78 10.51 -16.45
C SER A 21 -29.48 9.36 -15.50
N GLU A 22 -28.31 8.71 -15.65
CA GLU A 22 -27.81 7.81 -14.63
C GLU A 22 -27.50 8.63 -13.37
N GLU A 23 -28.52 8.80 -12.54
CA GLU A 23 -28.38 9.35 -11.21
C GLU A 23 -27.51 8.37 -10.43
N LYS A 24 -26.23 8.73 -10.32
CA LYS A 24 -25.21 7.95 -9.63
C LYS A 24 -25.49 8.01 -8.13
N GLN A 25 -26.49 7.22 -7.72
CA GLN A 25 -27.01 7.10 -6.37
C GLN A 25 -25.91 6.55 -5.47
N SER A 26 -25.04 7.45 -5.02
CA SER A 26 -24.03 7.20 -4.00
C SER A 26 -24.77 6.90 -2.69
N SER A 27 -25.12 5.64 -2.48
CA SER A 27 -25.67 5.15 -1.23
C SER A 27 -24.70 5.50 -0.10
N ASN A 28 -25.04 6.54 0.67
CA ASN A 28 -24.43 6.73 1.97
C ASN A 28 -24.98 5.63 2.88
N GLU A 29 -24.19 4.57 2.99
CA GLU A 29 -24.34 3.49 3.96
C GLU A 29 -24.04 4.02 5.37
N ASP A 30 -24.88 4.95 5.83
CA ASP A 30 -24.82 5.51 7.17
C ASP A 30 -25.86 4.78 8.03
N TYR A 31 -25.39 3.96 8.96
CA TYR A 31 -26.25 3.24 9.90
C TYR A 31 -26.84 4.22 10.92
N LYS A 32 -28.16 4.39 10.92
CA LYS A 32 -28.85 5.32 11.85
C LYS A 32 -28.87 4.77 13.27
N VAL A 33 -28.30 5.54 14.20
CA VAL A 33 -28.30 5.25 15.64
C VAL A 33 -29.27 6.21 16.32
N GLY A 34 -30.56 5.91 16.20
CA GLY A 34 -31.64 6.76 16.70
C GLY A 34 -32.04 7.89 15.74
N ARG A 35 -32.66 8.95 16.27
CA ARG A 35 -33.34 9.98 15.46
C ARG A 35 -32.42 11.09 14.93
N TYR A 36 -31.26 11.31 15.56
CA TYR A 36 -30.36 12.44 15.25
C TYR A 36 -28.88 12.04 15.14
N SER A 37 -28.56 10.74 15.09
CA SER A 37 -27.20 10.25 14.94
C SER A 37 -27.14 9.13 13.91
N SER A 38 -26.04 9.08 13.18
CA SER A 38 -25.72 8.04 12.21
C SER A 38 -24.22 7.78 12.21
N ILE A 39 -23.84 6.54 11.97
CA ILE A 39 -22.45 6.09 11.89
C ILE A 39 -22.17 5.64 10.46
N SER A 40 -21.14 6.20 9.83
CA SER A 40 -20.65 5.68 8.54
C SER A 40 -20.21 4.23 8.70
N THR A 41 -20.80 3.30 7.94
CA THR A 41 -20.35 1.90 7.94
C THR A 41 -19.14 1.67 7.02
N LYS A 42 -18.75 2.69 6.25
CA LYS A 42 -17.55 2.64 5.40
C LYS A 42 -16.30 2.44 6.26
N PRO A 43 -15.41 1.50 5.92
CA PRO A 43 -14.14 1.33 6.61
C PRO A 43 -13.27 2.57 6.48
N SER A 44 -12.51 2.89 7.52
CA SER A 44 -11.52 3.96 7.50
C SER A 44 -10.35 3.63 6.56
N ASN A 45 -9.63 4.67 6.10
CA ASN A 45 -8.44 4.48 5.25
C ASN A 45 -7.40 3.52 5.86
N ALA A 46 -7.23 3.53 7.19
CA ALA A 46 -6.31 2.65 7.91
C ALA A 46 -6.81 1.19 8.03
N GLN A 47 -8.12 0.96 7.88
CA GLN A 47 -8.70 -0.39 7.78
C GLN A 47 -8.64 -0.93 6.34
N MET A 48 -8.56 -0.05 5.34
CA MET A 48 -8.42 -0.41 3.92
C MET A 48 -6.95 -0.60 3.51
N ASP A 49 -6.05 0.28 3.95
CA ASP A 49 -4.59 0.13 3.85
C ASP A 49 -4.01 0.08 5.27
N LEU A 50 -3.62 -1.12 5.71
CA LEU A 50 -3.04 -1.34 7.04
C LEU A 50 -1.70 -0.59 7.23
N LEU A 51 -1.02 -0.20 6.15
CA LEU A 51 0.20 0.62 6.21
C LEU A 51 -0.11 2.13 6.33
N ALA A 52 -1.37 2.55 6.15
CA ALA A 52 -1.82 3.91 6.38
C ALA A 52 -2.21 4.19 7.85
N VAL A 53 -2.15 3.18 8.74
CA VAL A 53 -2.30 3.34 10.20
C VAL A 53 -1.30 4.38 10.71
N ILE A 54 -1.79 5.38 11.46
CA ILE A 54 -0.93 6.34 12.16
C ILE A 54 -0.40 5.69 13.44
N ILE A 55 0.92 5.72 13.61
CA ILE A 55 1.63 5.19 14.78
C ILE A 55 2.44 6.29 15.48
N GLU A 56 2.57 6.15 16.80
CA GLU A 56 3.65 6.73 17.59
C GLU A 56 4.35 5.58 18.32
N ILE A 57 5.67 5.48 18.19
CA ILE A 57 6.45 4.35 18.68
C ILE A 57 7.76 4.81 19.32
N LYS A 58 8.12 4.17 20.43
CA LYS A 58 9.37 4.41 21.18
C LYS A 58 10.08 3.08 21.35
N PHE A 59 11.25 2.95 20.76
CA PHE A 59 12.01 1.70 20.72
C PHE A 59 12.69 1.43 22.07
N PRO A 60 12.47 0.27 22.70
CA PRO A 60 13.22 -0.15 23.89
C PRO A 60 14.73 -0.17 23.62
N ILE A 61 15.54 0.00 24.67
CA ILE A 61 17.01 -0.02 24.54
C ILE A 61 17.58 -1.38 24.09
N ALA A 62 16.79 -2.45 24.18
CA ALA A 62 17.13 -3.76 23.63
C ALA A 62 17.10 -3.78 22.07
N VAL A 63 16.31 -2.90 21.45
CA VAL A 63 16.25 -2.74 19.99
C VAL A 63 17.44 -1.89 19.56
N ASN A 64 18.35 -2.49 18.79
CA ASN A 64 19.63 -1.87 18.43
C ASN A 64 19.97 -1.95 16.94
N THR A 65 19.19 -2.70 16.16
CA THR A 65 19.32 -2.78 14.70
C THR A 65 18.08 -2.24 14.00
N VAL A 66 18.20 -1.82 12.75
CA VAL A 66 17.05 -1.43 11.94
C VAL A 66 16.12 -2.62 11.69
N GLY A 67 16.63 -3.84 11.50
CA GLY A 67 15.82 -5.04 11.36
C GLY A 67 14.92 -5.29 12.58
N SER A 68 15.48 -5.30 13.78
CA SER A 68 14.69 -5.47 15.02
C SER A 68 13.71 -4.32 15.28
N ALA A 69 13.99 -3.11 14.78
CA ALA A 69 13.06 -1.99 14.83
C ALA A 69 11.89 -2.16 13.84
N LEU A 70 12.16 -2.62 12.61
CA LEU A 70 11.17 -2.91 11.58
C LEU A 70 10.24 -4.05 12.02
N GLU A 71 10.77 -5.15 12.54
CA GLU A 71 9.98 -6.25 13.13
C GLU A 71 9.02 -5.74 14.20
N LEU A 72 9.52 -4.92 15.14
CA LEU A 72 8.73 -4.38 16.24
C LEU A 72 7.64 -3.38 15.78
N MET A 73 7.89 -2.60 14.72
CA MET A 73 6.84 -1.79 14.08
C MET A 73 5.71 -2.64 13.49
N LEU A 74 6.04 -3.83 12.96
CA LEU A 74 5.11 -4.66 12.20
C LEU A 74 4.20 -5.55 13.05
N ILE A 75 4.54 -5.82 14.32
CA ILE A 75 3.80 -6.73 15.23
C ILE A 75 2.26 -6.54 15.19
N ASN A 76 1.78 -5.30 15.20
CA ASN A 76 0.34 -4.99 15.24
C ASN A 76 -0.25 -4.60 13.86
N SER A 77 0.54 -4.67 12.79
CA SER A 77 0.14 -4.28 11.44
C SER A 77 -0.54 -5.39 10.64
N GLY A 78 -0.34 -6.65 11.06
CA GLY A 78 -0.74 -7.84 10.29
C GLY A 78 0.16 -8.14 9.09
N TYR A 79 1.25 -7.39 8.90
CA TYR A 79 2.37 -7.70 8.01
C TYR A 79 3.57 -8.24 8.80
N HIS A 80 4.48 -8.94 8.13
CA HIS A 80 5.78 -9.37 8.67
C HIS A 80 6.91 -9.06 7.67
N LEU A 81 8.18 -9.10 8.10
CA LEU A 81 9.29 -9.03 7.15
C LEU A 81 9.35 -10.31 6.30
N ALA A 82 9.69 -10.16 5.01
CA ALA A 82 10.06 -11.27 4.15
C ALA A 82 11.34 -11.94 4.64
N ASP A 83 11.51 -13.24 4.34
CA ASP A 83 12.75 -13.96 4.60
C ASP A 83 13.92 -13.32 3.81
N PRO A 84 14.98 -12.83 4.48
CA PRO A 84 16.14 -12.22 3.82
C PRO A 84 16.83 -13.14 2.81
N GLY A 85 16.74 -14.47 2.99
CA GLY A 85 17.30 -15.44 2.04
C GLY A 85 16.55 -15.57 0.72
N SER A 86 15.36 -14.96 0.61
CA SER A 86 14.43 -15.10 -0.52
C SER A 86 14.20 -13.78 -1.30
N VAL A 87 14.98 -12.73 -1.04
CA VAL A 87 14.79 -11.35 -1.55
C VAL A 87 16.12 -10.70 -2.01
N ASP A 88 16.24 -9.36 -2.05
CA ASP A 88 17.48 -8.66 -2.45
C ASP A 88 18.67 -9.14 -1.58
N PRO A 89 19.77 -9.64 -2.19
CA PRO A 89 20.89 -10.21 -1.43
C PRO A 89 21.56 -9.19 -0.50
N ASN A 90 21.41 -7.89 -0.78
CA ASN A 90 21.96 -6.81 0.03
C ASN A 90 21.11 -6.49 1.27
N LEU A 91 19.87 -7.00 1.38
CA LEU A 91 18.92 -6.62 2.45
C LEU A 91 19.51 -6.79 3.86
N SER A 92 20.38 -7.79 4.04
CA SER A 92 21.12 -8.02 5.30
C SER A 92 21.94 -6.79 5.75
N ILE A 93 22.40 -5.94 4.83
CA ILE A 93 23.11 -4.68 5.16
C ILE A 93 22.16 -3.72 5.89
N LEU A 94 20.93 -3.55 5.39
CA LEU A 94 19.92 -2.72 6.04
C LEU A 94 19.52 -3.31 7.40
N LEU A 95 19.15 -4.60 7.44
CA LEU A 95 18.61 -5.21 8.65
C LEU A 95 19.62 -5.24 9.81
N ASN A 96 20.91 -5.38 9.52
CA ASN A 96 21.99 -5.37 10.51
C ASN A 96 22.52 -3.96 10.84
N SER A 97 22.11 -2.92 10.10
CA SER A 97 22.53 -1.54 10.40
C SER A 97 22.05 -1.09 11.79
N THR A 98 22.85 -0.29 12.48
CA THR A 98 22.54 0.15 13.85
C THR A 98 21.39 1.16 13.85
N LEU A 99 20.45 1.02 14.79
CA LEU A 99 19.32 1.95 14.92
C LEU A 99 19.82 3.32 15.41
N PRO A 100 19.71 4.40 14.61
CA PRO A 100 20.20 5.72 15.02
C PRO A 100 19.38 6.28 16.19
N ASN A 101 20.02 7.01 17.10
CA ASN A 101 19.33 7.57 18.29
C ASN A 101 18.14 8.47 17.93
N ILE A 102 18.23 9.23 16.82
CA ILE A 102 17.12 10.08 16.35
C ILE A 102 15.90 9.28 15.88
N HIS A 103 16.08 8.01 15.49
CA HIS A 103 15.01 7.09 15.09
C HIS A 103 14.44 6.27 16.26
N ARG A 104 14.96 6.42 17.49
CA ARG A 104 14.44 5.69 18.67
C ARG A 104 13.03 6.13 19.11
N SER A 105 12.54 7.26 18.61
CA SER A 105 11.15 7.69 18.76
C SER A 105 10.65 8.22 17.42
N LEU A 106 9.52 7.69 16.93
CA LEU A 106 8.93 8.09 15.66
C LEU A 106 7.41 8.27 15.82
N GLY A 107 6.88 9.36 15.28
CA GLY A 107 5.44 9.64 15.23
C GLY A 107 5.05 11.04 15.69
N PRO A 108 3.77 11.43 15.52
CA PRO A 108 2.72 10.66 14.83
C PRO A 108 2.91 10.65 13.30
N ILE A 109 3.08 9.47 12.70
CA ILE A 109 3.29 9.27 11.26
C ILE A 109 2.61 7.97 10.80
N SER A 110 2.36 7.80 9.50
CA SER A 110 1.87 6.50 8.99
C SER A 110 2.93 5.41 9.11
N LEU A 111 2.52 4.17 9.35
CA LEU A 111 3.42 3.01 9.36
C LEU A 111 4.26 2.94 8.07
N ARG A 112 3.66 3.16 6.90
CA ARG A 112 4.35 3.26 5.61
C ARG A 112 5.51 4.27 5.62
N ASN A 113 5.30 5.45 6.20
CA ASN A 113 6.33 6.48 6.29
C ASN A 113 7.36 6.16 7.39
N ALA A 114 6.96 5.47 8.45
CA ALA A 114 7.86 5.01 9.51
C ALA A 114 8.86 3.96 8.98
N LEU A 115 8.37 2.97 8.22
CA LEU A 115 9.18 1.97 7.53
C LEU A 115 10.19 2.64 6.58
N LYS A 116 9.72 3.59 5.74
CA LYS A 116 10.60 4.36 4.84
C LYS A 116 11.61 5.26 5.57
N THR A 117 11.25 5.81 6.72
CA THR A 117 12.17 6.61 7.56
C THR A 117 13.30 5.75 8.11
N LEU A 118 12.98 4.51 8.53
CA LEU A 118 13.99 3.56 9.00
C LEU A 118 14.85 3.00 7.86
N SER A 119 14.29 2.71 6.68
CA SER A 119 15.06 2.20 5.55
C SER A 119 15.96 3.27 4.92
N GLY A 120 15.54 4.53 4.94
CA GLY A 120 16.24 5.63 4.28
C GLY A 120 16.07 5.62 2.76
N ALA A 121 16.65 6.62 2.11
CA ALA A 121 16.45 6.88 0.68
C ALA A 121 17.14 5.86 -0.27
N SER A 122 18.06 5.05 0.24
CA SER A 122 18.76 4.03 -0.55
C SER A 122 17.95 2.76 -0.80
N TRP A 123 16.77 2.63 -0.16
CA TRP A 123 15.99 1.40 -0.11
C TRP A 123 14.53 1.67 -0.47
N ASP A 124 14.03 0.98 -1.50
CA ASP A 124 12.62 1.02 -1.88
C ASP A 124 11.81 0.01 -1.05
N LEU A 125 10.63 0.44 -0.58
CA LEU A 125 9.71 -0.38 0.21
C LEU A 125 8.87 -1.28 -0.71
N ILE A 126 9.14 -2.59 -0.64
CA ILE A 126 8.41 -3.63 -1.39
C ILE A 126 7.33 -4.23 -0.48
N ILE A 127 6.14 -4.44 -1.03
CA ILE A 127 4.96 -4.91 -0.29
C ILE A 127 4.33 -6.06 -1.05
N ASP A 128 4.23 -7.22 -0.40
CA ASP A 128 3.40 -8.33 -0.86
C ASP A 128 2.09 -8.33 -0.04
N PRO A 129 0.98 -7.82 -0.61
CA PRO A 129 -0.31 -7.80 0.10
C PRO A 129 -0.98 -9.18 0.16
N VAL A 130 -0.53 -10.17 -0.63
CA VAL A 130 -1.11 -11.53 -0.68
C VAL A 130 -0.57 -12.36 0.47
N HIS A 131 0.75 -12.40 0.62
CA HIS A 131 1.43 -13.10 1.71
C HIS A 131 1.61 -12.24 2.97
N ARG A 132 1.24 -10.95 2.90
CA ARG A 132 1.43 -9.93 3.94
C ARG A 132 2.89 -9.76 4.36
N LEU A 133 3.77 -9.67 3.37
CA LEU A 133 5.19 -9.47 3.58
C LEU A 133 5.63 -8.04 3.24
N ILE A 134 6.62 -7.56 3.97
CA ILE A 134 7.36 -6.33 3.71
C ILE A 134 8.80 -6.72 3.41
N SER A 135 9.34 -6.19 2.32
CA SER A 135 10.76 -6.32 1.96
C SER A 135 11.30 -4.96 1.55
N PHE A 136 12.62 -4.89 1.33
CA PHE A 136 13.27 -3.71 0.80
C PHE A 136 14.24 -4.11 -0.31
N GLU A 137 14.23 -3.37 -1.40
CA GLU A 137 15.19 -3.53 -2.50
C GLU A 137 16.14 -2.34 -2.52
N LEU A 138 17.42 -2.60 -2.81
CA LEU A 138 18.41 -1.54 -2.95
C LEU A 138 18.16 -0.79 -4.26
N ILE A 139 18.04 0.55 -4.21
CA ILE A 139 17.82 1.32 -5.44
C ILE A 139 19.03 1.23 -6.38
N LYS A 140 18.78 1.26 -7.69
CA LYS A 140 19.77 0.95 -8.73
C LYS A 140 21.06 1.76 -8.62
N ASP A 141 20.96 3.03 -8.25
CA ASP A 141 22.10 3.95 -8.14
C ASP A 141 23.14 3.49 -7.09
N TYR A 142 22.70 2.76 -6.05
CA TYR A 142 23.59 2.15 -5.04
C TYR A 142 23.94 0.68 -5.34
N ARG A 143 23.26 0.02 -6.29
CA ARG A 143 23.58 -1.38 -6.64
C ARG A 143 24.93 -1.48 -7.36
N PHE A 144 25.23 -0.51 -8.23
CA PHE A 144 26.50 -0.48 -8.96
C PHE A 144 27.75 -0.43 -8.06
N SER A 145 27.68 0.13 -6.86
CA SER A 145 28.85 0.12 -5.95
C SER A 145 29.20 -1.25 -5.40
N PHE A 146 28.25 -2.21 -5.39
CA PHE A 146 28.51 -3.58 -4.95
C PHE A 146 28.98 -4.49 -6.10
N GLU A 147 28.41 -4.32 -7.29
CA GLU A 147 28.78 -5.10 -8.50
C GLU A 147 30.26 -4.89 -8.92
N HIS A 148 30.85 -3.72 -8.60
CA HIS A 148 32.27 -3.45 -8.88
C HIS A 148 33.24 -4.14 -7.92
N GLU A 149 32.82 -4.53 -6.71
CA GLU A 149 33.69 -5.26 -5.77
C GLU A 149 33.75 -6.75 -6.10
N GLU A 150 32.64 -7.34 -6.55
CA GLU A 150 32.57 -8.76 -6.94
C GLU A 150 33.40 -9.02 -8.21
N ALA A 151 33.33 -8.15 -9.22
CA ALA A 151 34.10 -8.24 -10.46
C ALA A 151 35.61 -7.92 -10.33
N ALA A 152 36.07 -7.51 -9.14
CA ALA A 152 37.49 -7.20 -8.86
C ALA A 152 38.20 -8.29 -8.03
N ASN A 153 37.48 -9.35 -7.65
CA ASN A 153 37.94 -10.41 -6.75
C ASN A 153 37.90 -11.81 -7.42
N ASP A 154 37.83 -11.84 -8.75
CA ASP A 154 37.79 -13.00 -9.66
C ASP A 154 38.90 -12.85 -10.73
#